data_AF-A0A5B9TDQ3-F1
#
_entry.id   AF-A0A5B9TDQ3-F1
#
_cell.length_a   1.000
_cell.length_b   1.000
_cell.length_c   1.000
_cell.angle_alpha   90.00
_cell.angle_beta   90.00
_cell.angle_gamma   90.00
#
_symmetry.space_group_name_H-M   'P 1'
#
loop_
_entity.id
_entity.type
_entity.pdbx_description
1 polymer ?
#
loop_
_entity_poly.entity_id
_entity_poly.type
_entity_poly.pdbx_seq_one_letter_code
_entity_poly.pdbx_strand_id
1 'polypeptide(L)'
;MIAPPNIVSRMLSVVTGGSSIVSNTLPGATASNVPWRACDLKYSNNEVYVDLVEEIDAFVNRDGVLVKCEVYGEVHVNSRLSGVPDLTLSFANPSILNDVRFHPCVRFRPWEAHQVLSFVPPDGEFKLMSYRVKKLKNTPIYVRPQLTSDAGVCRVNIIVGMRNDPGKPIDSITLKFSLPPSVVSSDLT
;
A
#
# COMPACT_ATOMS: atom_id res chain seq x y z
N MET A 1 0.10 -33.53 21.12
CA MET A 1 0.80 -32.61 22.03
C MET A 1 2.29 -32.72 21.74
N ILE A 2 2.88 -31.70 21.11
CA ILE A 2 4.29 -31.69 20.75
C ILE A 2 5.01 -30.94 21.88
N ALA A 3 5.91 -31.62 22.58
CA ALA A 3 6.67 -31.03 23.69
C ALA A 3 7.67 -29.98 23.17
N PRO A 4 7.88 -28.87 23.89
CA PRO A 4 8.78 -27.82 23.44
C PRO A 4 10.25 -28.27 23.52
N PRO A 5 11.12 -27.84 22.60
CA PRO A 5 12.51 -28.26 22.57
C PRO A 5 13.31 -27.60 23.70
N ASN A 6 13.98 -28.41 24.51
CA ASN A 6 14.83 -27.96 25.61
C ASN A 6 16.25 -27.63 25.14
N ILE A 7 16.80 -26.53 25.64
CA ILE A 7 18.11 -25.95 25.25
C ILE A 7 19.30 -26.90 25.52
N VAL A 8 19.15 -27.82 26.48
CA VAL A 8 20.23 -28.71 26.95
C VAL A 8 20.65 -29.74 25.89
N SER A 9 19.75 -30.18 25.00
CA SER A 9 20.10 -31.14 23.95
C SER A 9 20.96 -30.53 22.83
N ARG A 10 20.94 -29.20 22.66
CA ARG A 10 21.76 -28.50 21.66
C ARG A 10 23.23 -28.35 22.06
N MET A 11 23.55 -28.35 23.36
CA MET A 11 24.94 -28.28 23.82
C MET A 11 25.63 -29.64 23.82
N LEU A 12 24.88 -30.73 24.03
CA LEU A 12 25.44 -32.09 24.01
C LEU A 12 25.95 -32.51 22.63
N SER A 13 25.36 -31.99 21.54
CA SER A 13 25.85 -32.28 20.17
C SER A 13 27.15 -31.55 19.79
N VAL A 14 27.63 -30.61 20.62
CA VAL A 14 28.88 -29.87 20.38
C VAL A 14 30.08 -30.58 21.03
N VAL A 15 29.86 -31.42 22.04
CA VAL A 15 30.95 -32.00 22.86
C VAL A 15 31.34 -33.43 22.48
N THR A 16 30.54 -34.13 21.69
CA THR A 16 30.89 -35.46 21.14
C THR A 16 31.16 -35.36 19.64
N GLY A 17 32.44 -35.17 19.29
CA GLY A 17 32.93 -35.11 17.92
C GLY A 17 32.72 -36.41 17.15
N GLY A 18 31.55 -36.56 16.53
CA GLY A 18 31.24 -37.59 15.54
C GLY A 18 31.34 -37.01 14.13
N SER A 19 32.27 -37.52 13.34
CA SER A 19 32.65 -37.02 12.02
C SER A 19 31.54 -37.18 10.95
N SER A 20 31.39 -36.09 10.18
CA SER A 20 31.11 -36.02 8.73
C SER A 20 29.75 -36.48 8.17
N ILE A 21 28.81 -35.53 8.02
CA ILE A 21 28.46 -34.90 6.73
C ILE A 21 28.11 -33.43 7.02
N VAL A 22 29.12 -32.61 7.23
CA VAL A 22 28.95 -31.16 7.27
C VAL A 22 29.48 -30.63 5.95
N SER A 23 28.56 -30.26 5.05
CA SER A 23 28.91 -29.32 3.99
C SER A 23 29.52 -28.09 4.67
N ASN A 24 30.66 -27.61 4.19
CA ASN A 24 31.34 -26.42 4.72
C ASN A 24 30.53 -25.12 4.51
N THR A 25 29.34 -25.24 3.92
CA THR A 25 28.34 -24.21 3.80
C THR A 25 27.30 -24.39 4.89
N LEU A 26 27.32 -23.49 5.88
CA LEU A 26 26.17 -23.27 6.77
C LEU A 26 24.92 -23.09 5.89
N PRO A 27 23.76 -23.71 6.22
CA PRO A 27 22.52 -23.41 5.51
C PRO A 27 22.32 -21.89 5.54
N GLY A 28 22.20 -21.23 4.38
CA GLY A 28 22.12 -19.75 4.31
C GLY A 28 21.03 -19.15 5.20
N ALA A 29 20.02 -19.96 5.55
CA ALA A 29 18.95 -19.65 6.50
C ALA A 29 19.39 -19.45 7.96
N THR A 30 20.60 -19.88 8.37
CA THR A 30 21.12 -19.66 9.74
C THR A 30 22.09 -18.47 9.85
N ALA A 31 22.41 -17.79 8.75
CA ALA A 31 23.35 -16.66 8.73
C ALA A 31 22.66 -15.29 8.74
N SER A 32 21.36 -15.22 8.45
CA SER A 32 20.60 -13.96 8.47
C SER A 32 19.75 -13.87 9.76
N ASN A 33 19.89 -12.76 10.48
CA ASN A 33 18.99 -12.42 11.60
C ASN A 33 17.61 -11.91 11.09
N VAL A 34 17.31 -12.10 9.80
CA VAL A 34 16.18 -11.50 9.09
C VAL A 34 15.42 -12.61 8.37
N PRO A 35 14.32 -13.13 8.95
CA PRO A 35 13.70 -14.38 8.50
C PRO A 35 13.07 -14.31 7.10
N TRP A 36 12.87 -13.11 6.56
CA TRP A 36 12.28 -12.87 5.23
C TRP A 36 13.31 -12.55 4.13
N ARG A 37 14.62 -12.50 4.42
CA ARG A 37 15.65 -12.17 3.42
C ARG A 37 16.87 -13.10 3.51
N ALA A 38 17.31 -13.61 2.36
CA ALA A 38 18.53 -14.40 2.22
C ALA A 38 19.77 -13.50 2.16
N CYS A 39 20.88 -13.92 2.78
CA CYS A 39 22.12 -13.12 2.84
C CYS A 39 22.94 -13.13 1.54
N ASP A 40 22.70 -14.09 0.64
CA ASP A 40 23.52 -14.39 -0.53
C ASP A 40 22.98 -13.81 -1.85
N LEU A 41 21.92 -13.00 -1.80
CA LEU A 41 21.36 -12.31 -2.95
C LEU A 41 22.39 -11.38 -3.60
N LYS A 42 22.58 -11.52 -4.91
CA LYS A 42 23.46 -10.68 -5.72
C LYS A 42 22.76 -10.27 -7.00
N TYR A 43 22.72 -8.97 -7.24
CA TYR A 43 22.25 -8.36 -8.47
C TYR A 43 23.40 -7.65 -9.18
N SER A 44 23.36 -7.61 -10.51
CA SER A 44 24.29 -6.81 -11.31
C SER A 44 24.11 -5.32 -11.05
N ASN A 45 22.86 -4.87 -10.91
CA ASN A 45 22.48 -3.51 -10.55
C ASN A 45 21.58 -3.57 -9.31
N ASN A 46 21.86 -2.72 -8.33
CA ASN A 46 21.06 -2.61 -7.11
C ASN A 46 20.01 -1.54 -7.30
N GLU A 47 18.74 -1.94 -7.37
CA GLU A 47 17.62 -1.05 -7.66
C GLU A 47 16.48 -1.27 -6.66
N VAL A 48 15.74 -0.21 -6.35
CA VAL A 48 14.52 -0.28 -5.55
C VAL A 48 13.50 0.67 -6.14
N TYR A 49 12.31 0.14 -6.43
CA TYR A 49 11.16 0.92 -6.88
C TYR A 49 10.13 0.96 -5.77
N VAL A 50 9.47 2.12 -5.62
CA VAL A 50 8.44 2.34 -4.61
C VAL A 50 7.25 2.98 -5.30
N ASP A 51 6.13 2.26 -5.30
CA ASP A 51 4.89 2.71 -5.90
C ASP A 51 3.89 3.06 -4.79
N LEU A 52 3.32 4.26 -4.90
CA LEU A 52 2.26 4.75 -4.02
C LEU A 52 0.93 4.62 -4.76
N VAL A 53 0.12 3.63 -4.37
CA VAL A 53 -1.17 3.35 -5.01
C VAL A 53 -2.27 3.83 -4.08
N GLU A 54 -3.08 4.78 -4.53
CA GLU A 54 -4.13 5.39 -3.72
C GLU A 54 -5.49 5.28 -4.41
N GLU A 55 -6.51 4.93 -3.62
CA GLU A 55 -7.91 4.91 -3.99
C GLU A 55 -8.66 5.98 -3.20
N ILE A 56 -9.42 6.83 -3.90
CA ILE A 56 -10.16 7.96 -3.31
C ILE A 56 -11.65 7.69 -3.38
N ASP A 57 -12.27 7.57 -2.21
CA ASP A 57 -13.73 7.50 -2.05
C ASP A 57 -14.27 8.89 -1.68
N ALA A 58 -15.09 9.46 -2.55
CA ALA A 58 -15.67 10.77 -2.35
C ALA A 58 -17.20 10.77 -2.53
N PHE A 59 -17.89 11.44 -1.60
CA PHE A 59 -19.32 11.71 -1.67
C PHE A 59 -19.54 13.18 -1.96
N VAL A 60 -20.24 13.47 -3.06
CA VAL A 60 -20.56 14.83 -3.49
C VAL A 60 -22.07 15.02 -3.48
N ASN A 61 -22.55 16.12 -2.91
CA ASN A 61 -23.98 16.42 -2.89
C ASN A 61 -24.47 17.00 -4.23
N ARG A 62 -25.78 17.26 -4.34
CA ARG A 62 -26.40 17.82 -5.56
C ARG A 62 -25.83 19.18 -5.97
N ASP A 63 -25.32 19.96 -5.00
CA ASP A 63 -24.79 21.30 -5.23
C ASP A 63 -23.30 21.27 -5.66
N GLY A 64 -22.70 20.08 -5.75
CA GLY A 64 -21.29 19.89 -6.10
C GLY A 64 -20.33 20.07 -4.92
N VAL A 65 -20.84 20.08 -3.69
CA VAL A 65 -20.06 20.21 -2.45
C VAL A 65 -19.65 18.83 -1.95
N LEU A 66 -18.36 18.69 -1.60
CA LEU A 66 -17.78 17.48 -1.04
C LEU A 66 -18.32 17.26 0.39
N VAL A 67 -19.05 16.17 0.59
CA VAL A 67 -19.62 15.78 1.89
C VAL A 67 -18.63 14.95 2.69
N LYS A 68 -17.98 13.99 2.03
CA LYS A 68 -17.04 13.07 2.66
C LYS A 68 -15.96 12.68 1.64
N CYS A 69 -14.72 12.58 2.10
CA CYS A 69 -13.58 12.10 1.31
C CYS A 69 -12.67 11.25 2.19
N GLU A 70 -12.40 10.03 1.77
CA GLU A 70 -11.50 9.08 2.40
C GLU A 70 -10.55 8.52 1.35
N VAL A 71 -9.28 8.38 1.71
CA VAL A 71 -8.28 7.77 0.83
C VAL A 71 -7.71 6.53 1.48
N TYR A 72 -7.58 5.49 0.68
CA TYR A 72 -6.92 4.24 1.02
C TYR A 72 -5.64 4.17 0.21
N GLY A 73 -4.51 4.11 0.90
CA GLY A 73 -3.20 4.08 0.26
C GLY A 73 -2.44 2.81 0.58
N GLU A 74 -1.71 2.32 -0.41
CA GLU A 74 -0.78 1.21 -0.28
C GLU A 74 0.58 1.60 -0.83
N VAL A 75 1.63 1.18 -0.12
CA VAL A 75 3.01 1.36 -0.56
C VAL A 75 3.54 0.01 -1.02
N HIS A 76 3.74 -0.13 -2.31
CA HIS A 76 4.32 -1.31 -2.95
C HIS A 76 5.79 -1.06 -3.20
N VAL A 77 6.63 -2.07 -2.95
CA VAL A 77 8.08 -1.97 -3.11
C VAL A 77 8.55 -3.14 -3.94
N ASN A 78 9.38 -2.85 -4.95
CA ASN A 78 10.10 -3.85 -5.71
C ASN A 78 11.60 -3.70 -5.43
N SER A 79 12.14 -4.58 -4.59
CA SER A 79 13.52 -4.52 -4.13
C SER A 79 14.39 -5.53 -4.86
N ARG A 80 15.42 -5.05 -5.57
CA ARG A 80 16.44 -5.85 -6.24
C ARG A 80 17.81 -5.43 -5.73
N LEU A 81 18.06 -5.72 -4.46
CA LEU A 81 19.25 -5.28 -3.74
C LEU A 81 20.10 -6.47 -3.28
N SER A 82 21.42 -6.34 -3.38
CA SER A 82 22.34 -7.40 -2.96
C SER A 82 22.52 -7.41 -1.44
N GLY A 83 22.73 -8.59 -0.85
CA GLY A 83 22.98 -8.76 0.58
C GLY A 83 21.78 -8.40 1.48
N VAL A 84 22.07 -7.77 2.62
CA VAL A 84 21.08 -7.42 3.67
C VAL A 84 21.03 -5.90 3.88
N PRO A 85 20.46 -5.13 2.94
CA PRO A 85 20.40 -3.68 3.03
C PRO A 85 19.41 -3.23 4.10
N ASP A 86 19.77 -2.20 4.85
CA ASP A 86 18.88 -1.51 5.78
C ASP A 86 18.37 -0.22 5.12
N LEU A 87 17.07 -0.15 4.85
CA LEU A 87 16.44 0.96 4.17
C LEU A 87 15.68 1.85 5.15
N THR A 88 15.67 3.15 4.83
CA THR A 88 14.92 4.16 5.57
C THR A 88 14.02 4.94 4.60
N LEU A 89 12.72 5.01 4.90
CA LEU A 89 11.74 5.77 4.13
C LEU A 89 10.99 6.73 5.06
N SER A 90 10.82 7.97 4.63
CA SER A 90 10.06 8.99 5.35
C SER A 90 9.06 9.68 4.44
N PHE A 91 7.93 10.10 5.02
CA PHE A 91 6.93 10.92 4.34
C PHE A 91 7.17 12.39 4.66
N ALA A 92 6.86 13.29 3.73
CA ALA A 92 6.93 14.72 3.97
C ALA A 92 5.94 15.18 5.07
N ASN A 93 4.78 14.53 5.15
CA ASN A 93 3.79 14.79 6.18
C ASN A 93 3.16 13.48 6.69
N PRO A 94 3.81 12.77 7.62
CA PRO A 94 3.28 11.50 8.14
C PRO A 94 2.02 11.68 9.00
N SER A 95 1.74 12.90 9.50
CA SER A 95 0.61 13.16 10.41
C SER A 95 -0.77 12.96 9.77
N ILE A 96 -0.85 12.99 8.43
CA ILE A 96 -2.10 12.74 7.69
C ILE A 96 -2.46 11.26 7.65
N LEU A 97 -1.48 10.38 7.93
CA LEU A 97 -1.64 8.94 7.83
C LEU A 97 -2.36 8.41 9.08
N ASN A 98 -3.41 7.63 8.86
CA ASN A 98 -4.23 7.00 9.89
C ASN A 98 -4.33 5.50 9.64
N ASP A 99 -4.70 4.75 10.69
CA ASP A 99 -4.95 3.30 10.63
C ASP A 99 -3.83 2.52 9.91
N VAL A 100 -2.58 2.91 10.16
CA VAL A 100 -1.42 2.39 9.45
C VAL A 100 -1.16 0.92 9.81
N ARG A 101 -0.87 0.10 8.80
CA ARG A 101 -0.47 -1.30 8.94
C ARG A 101 0.82 -1.54 8.20
N PHE A 102 1.71 -2.31 8.81
CA PHE A 102 3.05 -2.55 8.28
C PHE A 102 3.26 -4.00 7.89
N HIS A 103 4.13 -4.20 6.91
CA HIS A 103 4.79 -5.48 6.71
C HIS A 103 5.66 -5.83 7.94
N PRO A 104 5.80 -7.12 8.30
CA PRO A 104 6.66 -7.56 9.41
C PRO A 104 8.12 -7.11 9.32
N CYS A 105 8.58 -6.68 8.14
CA CYS A 105 9.93 -6.20 7.95
C CYS A 105 10.20 -4.82 8.55
N VAL A 106 9.15 -4.07 8.87
CA VAL A 106 9.24 -2.71 9.41
C VAL A 106 9.47 -2.74 10.90
N ARG A 107 10.50 -2.03 11.34
CA ARG A 107 10.79 -1.80 12.75
C ARG A 107 9.82 -0.76 13.31
N PHE A 108 9.05 -1.13 14.32
CA PHE A 108 8.04 -0.24 14.90
C PHE A 108 8.64 0.93 15.70
N ARG A 109 9.76 0.75 16.40
CA ARG A 109 10.33 1.79 17.28
C ARG A 109 10.72 3.09 16.55
N PRO A 110 11.43 3.05 15.39
CA PRO A 110 11.71 4.27 14.63
C PRO A 110 10.45 4.97 14.12
N TRP A 111 9.41 4.21 13.76
CA TRP A 111 8.13 4.76 13.38
C TRP A 111 7.47 5.49 14.55
N GLU A 112 7.39 4.86 15.72
CA GLU A 112 6.80 5.45 16.92
C GLU A 112 7.51 6.73 17.36
N ALA A 113 8.84 6.75 17.34
CA ALA A 113 9.63 7.89 17.82
C ALA A 113 9.73 9.05 16.81
N HIS A 114 9.90 8.73 15.51
CA HIS A 114 10.28 9.71 14.50
C HIS A 114 9.41 9.68 13.24
N GLN A 115 8.40 8.80 13.18
CA GLN A 115 7.55 8.59 11.99
C GLN A 115 8.37 8.22 10.74
N VAL A 116 9.42 7.44 10.96
CA VAL A 116 10.33 6.95 9.91
C VAL A 116 10.20 5.44 9.79
N LEU A 117 10.03 4.93 8.57
CA LEU A 117 10.07 3.50 8.30
C LEU A 117 11.52 3.05 8.19
N SER A 118 11.93 2.11 9.03
CA SER A 118 13.23 1.44 8.93
C SER A 118 13.00 -0.06 8.76
N PHE A 119 13.56 -0.66 7.72
CA PHE A 119 13.31 -2.06 7.37
C PHE A 119 14.41 -2.66 6.50
N VAL A 120 14.58 -3.97 6.62
CA VAL A 120 15.28 -4.78 5.61
C VAL A 120 14.22 -5.33 4.66
N PRO A 121 14.16 -4.92 3.38
CA PRO A 121 13.09 -5.35 2.48
C PRO A 121 13.15 -6.87 2.24
N PRO A 122 12.01 -7.56 2.10
CA PRO A 122 11.94 -8.79 1.32
C PRO A 122 12.49 -8.59 -0.09
N ASP A 123 12.86 -9.67 -0.74
CA ASP A 123 13.35 -9.63 -2.11
C ASP A 123 12.19 -9.65 -3.12
N GLY A 124 12.32 -8.89 -4.20
CA GLY A 124 11.25 -8.73 -5.20
C GLY A 124 10.14 -7.78 -4.75
N GLU A 125 8.91 -8.06 -5.22
CA GLU A 125 7.73 -7.23 -5.02
C GLU A 125 6.99 -7.60 -3.72
N PHE A 126 6.71 -6.61 -2.88
CA PHE A 126 5.94 -6.79 -1.67
C PHE A 126 5.23 -5.49 -1.26
N LYS A 127 4.14 -5.65 -0.50
CA LYS A 127 3.44 -4.53 0.13
C LYS A 127 4.14 -4.14 1.43
N LEU A 128 4.74 -2.95 1.48
CA LEU A 128 5.45 -2.44 2.65
C LEU A 128 4.49 -1.97 3.75
N MET A 129 3.45 -1.22 3.38
CA MET A 129 2.46 -0.71 4.33
C MET A 129 1.15 -0.37 3.63
N SER A 130 0.09 -0.25 4.43
CA SER A 130 -1.17 0.38 4.03
C SER A 130 -1.55 1.45 5.04
N TYR A 131 -2.21 2.50 4.58
CA TYR A 131 -2.68 3.60 5.41
C TYR A 131 -4.04 4.09 4.93
N ARG A 132 -4.68 4.90 5.76
CA ARG A 132 -5.89 5.65 5.39
C ARG A 132 -5.63 7.12 5.64
N VAL A 133 -6.15 7.99 4.79
CA VAL A 133 -6.18 9.43 5.04
C VAL A 133 -7.63 9.84 5.23
N LYS A 134 -7.94 10.38 6.41
CA LYS A 134 -9.26 10.90 6.74
C LYS A 134 -9.27 12.42 6.58
N LYS A 135 -10.42 12.98 6.17
CA LYS A 135 -10.68 14.44 6.12
C LYS A 135 -9.87 15.21 5.07
N LEU A 136 -9.76 14.68 3.86
CA LEU A 136 -9.26 15.46 2.72
C LEU A 136 -10.26 16.57 2.37
N LYS A 137 -9.76 17.81 2.32
CA LYS A 137 -10.59 19.00 2.01
C LYS A 137 -10.85 19.17 0.52
N ASN A 138 -9.94 18.64 -0.32
CA ASN A 138 -9.99 18.79 -1.77
C ASN A 138 -9.89 17.43 -2.44
N THR A 139 -10.61 17.26 -3.55
CA THR A 139 -10.52 16.12 -4.47
C THR A 139 -9.91 16.59 -5.80
N PRO A 140 -9.18 15.71 -6.53
CA PRO A 140 -8.58 16.06 -7.81
C PRO A 140 -9.61 16.31 -8.92
N ILE A 141 -10.84 15.83 -8.72
CA ILE A 141 -11.98 16.06 -9.61
C ILE A 141 -13.12 16.78 -8.91
N TYR A 142 -13.92 17.50 -9.69
CA TYR A 142 -15.24 17.95 -9.29
C TYR A 142 -16.30 17.31 -10.17
N VAL A 143 -17.42 17.00 -9.53
CA VAL A 143 -18.62 16.51 -10.19
C VAL A 143 -19.75 17.45 -9.82
N ARG A 144 -20.42 18.02 -10.82
CA ARG A 144 -21.58 18.88 -10.62
C ARG A 144 -22.77 18.28 -11.37
N PRO A 145 -23.67 17.57 -10.66
CA PRO A 145 -24.92 17.13 -11.24
C PRO A 145 -25.92 18.30 -11.31
N GLN A 146 -26.70 18.34 -12.39
CA GLN A 146 -27.81 19.26 -12.58
C GLN A 146 -29.02 18.43 -13.02
N LEU A 147 -30.06 18.42 -12.21
CA LEU A 147 -31.30 17.72 -12.50
C LEU A 147 -32.41 18.75 -12.71
N THR A 148 -33.09 18.66 -13.85
CA THR A 148 -34.33 19.40 -14.11
C THR A 148 -35.44 18.41 -14.41
N SER A 149 -36.63 18.71 -13.92
CA SER A 149 -37.83 17.90 -14.14
C SER A 149 -38.93 18.82 -14.61
N ASP A 150 -39.51 18.51 -15.76
CA ASP A 150 -40.60 19.28 -16.36
C ASP A 150 -41.59 18.33 -17.02
N ALA A 151 -42.88 18.48 -16.72
CA ALA A 151 -44.00 17.73 -17.30
C ALA A 151 -43.78 16.19 -17.45
N GLY A 152 -43.11 15.55 -16.47
CA GLY A 152 -42.82 14.10 -16.50
C GLY A 152 -41.53 13.70 -17.22
N VAL A 153 -40.80 14.66 -17.80
CA VAL A 153 -39.46 14.47 -18.38
C VAL A 153 -38.40 14.94 -17.41
N CYS A 154 -37.42 14.09 -17.12
CA CYS A 154 -36.26 14.46 -16.31
C CYS A 154 -35.02 14.57 -17.19
N ARG A 155 -34.30 15.69 -17.10
CA ARG A 155 -32.99 15.88 -17.73
C ARG A 155 -31.91 15.86 -16.65
N VAL A 156 -30.89 15.04 -16.87
CA VAL A 156 -29.74 14.91 -15.98
C VAL A 156 -28.51 15.35 -16.76
N ASN A 157 -27.89 16.44 -16.34
CA ASN A 157 -26.62 16.93 -16.88
C ASN A 157 -25.54 16.78 -15.81
N ILE A 158 -24.43 16.11 -16.14
CA ILE A 158 -23.34 15.88 -15.21
C ILE A 158 -22.07 16.47 -15.80
N ILE A 159 -21.52 17.46 -15.09
CA ILE A 159 -20.26 18.08 -15.46
C ILE A 159 -19.17 17.47 -14.57
N VAL A 160 -18.18 16.83 -15.19
CA VAL A 160 -16.98 16.34 -14.52
C VAL A 160 -15.81 17.19 -15.00
N GLY A 161 -15.02 17.72 -14.07
CA GLY A 161 -13.81 18.47 -14.40
C GLY A 161 -12.72 18.29 -13.37
N MET A 162 -11.52 18.73 -13.71
CA MET A 162 -10.35 18.62 -12.83
C MET A 162 -10.30 19.82 -11.87
N ARG A 163 -9.96 19.60 -10.60
CA ARG A 163 -9.62 20.67 -9.65
C ARG A 163 -8.11 20.67 -9.43
N ASN A 164 -7.47 21.81 -9.70
CA ASN A 164 -6.14 22.18 -9.15
C ASN A 164 -4.93 21.29 -9.47
N ASP A 165 -4.90 20.53 -10.56
CA ASP A 165 -3.64 19.87 -10.97
C ASP A 165 -3.31 20.16 -12.45
N PRO A 166 -2.28 20.98 -12.74
CA PRO A 166 -1.87 21.26 -14.12
C PRO A 166 -1.00 20.16 -14.74
N GLY A 167 -0.64 19.09 -14.00
CA GLY A 167 0.44 18.19 -14.42
C GLY A 167 0.03 16.82 -15.00
N LYS A 168 -1.06 16.21 -14.52
CA LYS A 168 -1.39 14.82 -14.86
C LYS A 168 -2.75 14.71 -15.54
N PRO A 169 -2.84 14.17 -16.77
CA PRO A 169 -4.12 13.94 -17.42
C PRO A 169 -4.93 12.91 -16.62
N ILE A 170 -6.24 13.12 -16.56
CA ILE A 170 -7.17 12.10 -16.08
C ILE A 170 -7.59 11.27 -17.28
N ASP A 171 -7.35 9.97 -17.20
CA ASP A 171 -7.77 9.00 -18.21
C ASP A 171 -8.92 8.11 -17.69
N SER A 172 -9.44 7.26 -18.57
CA SER A 172 -10.32 6.14 -18.19
C SER A 172 -11.60 6.52 -17.42
N ILE A 173 -12.18 7.70 -17.71
CA ILE A 173 -13.38 8.19 -17.03
C ILE A 173 -14.59 7.34 -17.41
N THR A 174 -15.21 6.70 -16.42
CA THR A 174 -16.45 5.94 -16.59
C THR A 174 -17.55 6.52 -15.71
N LEU A 175 -18.65 6.94 -16.33
CA LEU A 175 -19.85 7.38 -15.63
C LEU A 175 -20.86 6.23 -15.57
N LYS A 176 -21.35 5.91 -14.37
CA LYS A 176 -22.43 4.92 -14.17
C LYS A 176 -23.58 5.57 -13.42
N PHE A 177 -24.80 5.39 -13.91
CA PHE A 177 -26.02 5.85 -13.25
C PHE A 177 -27.05 4.73 -13.26
N SER A 178 -27.85 4.67 -12.19
CA SER A 178 -28.98 3.74 -12.07
C SER A 178 -30.27 4.52 -12.30
N LEU A 179 -31.03 4.15 -13.33
CA LEU A 179 -32.31 4.77 -13.62
C LEU A 179 -33.39 4.22 -12.68
N PRO A 180 -34.26 5.08 -12.10
CA PRO A 180 -35.43 4.63 -11.36
C PRO A 180 -36.35 3.76 -12.23
N PRO A 181 -37.10 2.81 -11.64
CA PRO A 181 -38.00 1.93 -12.39
C PRO A 181 -39.15 2.67 -13.09
N SER A 182 -39.42 3.93 -12.71
CA SER A 182 -40.42 4.79 -13.36
C SER A 182 -39.94 5.38 -14.70
N VAL A 183 -38.68 5.20 -15.08
CA VAL A 183 -38.14 5.70 -16.35
C VAL A 183 -38.54 4.75 -17.47
N VAL A 184 -39.34 5.24 -18.41
CA VAL A 184 -39.85 4.46 -19.56
C VAL A 184 -38.84 4.40 -20.70
N SER A 185 -38.04 5.45 -20.87
CA SER A 185 -37.02 5.58 -21.93
C SER A 185 -35.91 6.52 -21.50
N SER A 186 -34.69 6.29 -21.98
CA SER A 186 -33.54 7.17 -21.76
C SER A 186 -32.78 7.38 -23.06
N ASP A 187 -32.34 8.61 -23.30
CA ASP A 187 -31.46 8.97 -24.41
C ASP A 187 -30.16 9.56 -23.85
N LEU A 188 -29.02 9.16 -24.42
CA LEU A 188 -27.70 9.63 -24.01
C LEU A 188 -27.12 10.45 -25.16
N THR A 189 -27.16 11.77 -25.00
CA THR A 189 -26.57 12.75 -25.91
C THR A 189 -25.23 13.25 -25.40
#